data_AF-A0AA85BDE3-F1
#
_entry.id   AF-A0AA85BDE3-F1
#
_cell.length_a   1.000
_cell.length_b   1.000
_cell.length_c   1.000
_cell.angle_alpha   90.00
_cell.angle_beta   90.00
_cell.angle_gamma   90.00
#
_symmetry.space_group_name_H-M   'P 1'
#
loop_
_entity.id
_entity.type
_entity.pdbx_description
1 polymer ?
#
loop_
_entity_poly.entity_id
_entity_poly.type
_entity_poly.pdbx_seq_one_letter_code
_entity_poly.pdbx_strand_id
1 'polypeptide(L)'
;METFTSVFSKIDTNYDEIITKEELEKFAKENHLGNRMVQRWFELFSEETTNQITLNKFLSVLGVAKEEYEKMRRNTIQQHSALFKLGSDIEYISGDMMLPQQINVSNEARKLYQEYECDNKISIATKLKEFLDRAFGRSWHVTVVDGSFASSYTQEVNTSFHFKMKNLCYLIWKTPEYINE
;
A
#
# COMPACT_ATOMS: atom_id res chain seq x y z
N MET A 1 12.02 -20.59 0.70
CA MET A 1 13.14 -19.71 1.07
C MET A 1 12.62 -18.29 1.05
N GLU A 2 12.99 -17.48 2.03
CA GLU A 2 12.64 -16.06 2.05
C GLU A 2 13.39 -15.35 0.91
N THR A 3 12.67 -14.63 0.05
CA THR A 3 13.26 -13.93 -1.10
C THR A 3 13.68 -12.52 -0.71
N PHE A 4 14.66 -11.94 -1.40
CA PHE A 4 15.06 -10.54 -1.19
C PHE A 4 13.87 -9.58 -1.26
N THR A 5 12.92 -9.83 -2.16
CA THR A 5 11.69 -9.04 -2.29
C THR A 5 10.80 -9.13 -1.05
N SER A 6 10.65 -10.31 -0.44
CA SER A 6 9.89 -10.44 0.81
C SER A 6 10.57 -9.72 1.99
N VAL A 7 11.91 -9.71 2.01
CA VAL A 7 12.69 -8.97 3.02
C VAL A 7 12.49 -7.47 2.85
N PHE A 8 12.59 -6.95 1.62
CA PHE A 8 12.32 -5.53 1.34
C PHE A 8 10.94 -5.13 1.86
N SER A 9 9.91 -5.93 1.55
CA SER A 9 8.55 -5.67 2.01
C SER A 9 8.39 -5.66 3.53
N LYS A 10 9.24 -6.37 4.28
CA LYS A 10 9.20 -6.38 5.75
C LYS A 10 9.95 -5.22 6.38
N ILE A 11 10.87 -4.59 5.64
CA ILE A 11 11.63 -3.42 6.08
C ILE A 11 10.82 -2.14 5.77
N ASP A 12 10.34 -2.01 4.54
CA ASP A 12 9.47 -0.91 4.08
C ASP A 12 8.03 -1.11 4.62
N THR A 13 7.88 -0.85 5.91
CA THR A 13 6.62 -1.00 6.67
C THR A 13 5.68 0.21 6.54
N ASN A 14 6.20 1.35 6.06
CA ASN A 14 5.48 2.62 5.87
C ASN A 14 5.04 2.84 4.42
N TYR A 15 5.49 2.01 3.46
CA TYR A 15 5.12 2.08 2.06
C TYR A 15 5.56 3.36 1.34
N ASP A 16 6.69 3.94 1.74
CA ASP A 16 7.27 5.07 1.00
C ASP A 16 8.16 4.60 -0.18
N GLU A 17 8.28 3.28 -0.39
CA GLU A 17 9.12 2.65 -1.42
C GLU A 17 10.62 2.91 -1.22
N ILE A 18 11.03 3.31 -0.02
CA ILE A 18 12.40 3.65 0.34
C ILE A 18 12.81 2.85 1.58
N ILE A 19 14.00 2.28 1.56
CA ILE A 19 14.64 1.75 2.77
C ILE A 19 15.77 2.69 3.17
N THR A 20 15.63 3.26 4.36
CA THR A 20 16.68 4.03 5.02
C THR A 20 17.71 3.12 5.69
N LYS A 21 18.87 3.68 6.02
CA LYS A 21 19.91 2.93 6.74
C LYS A 21 19.42 2.52 8.13
N GLU A 22 18.69 3.40 8.81
CA GLU A 22 18.12 3.18 10.13
C GLU A 22 17.12 2.02 10.11
N GLU A 23 16.24 1.95 9.12
CA GLU A 23 15.28 0.85 8.96
C GLU A 23 15.98 -0.49 8.71
N LEU A 24 17.00 -0.49 7.85
CA LEU A 24 17.76 -1.70 7.55
C LEU A 24 18.58 -2.19 8.76
N GLU A 25 19.22 -1.27 9.49
CA GLU A 25 19.96 -1.58 10.72
C GLU A 25 19.04 -2.12 11.81
N LYS A 26 17.85 -1.52 11.98
CA LYS A 26 16.83 -2.00 12.91
C LYS A 26 16.40 -3.42 12.56
N PHE A 27 16.07 -3.68 11.29
CA PHE A 27 15.69 -5.01 10.82
C PHE A 27 16.81 -6.03 11.04
N ALA A 28 18.07 -5.68 10.73
CA ALA A 28 19.21 -6.56 10.93
C ALA A 28 19.39 -6.92 12.42
N LYS A 29 19.25 -5.95 13.32
CA LYS A 29 19.34 -6.17 14.76
C LYS A 29 18.24 -7.08 15.29
N GLU A 30 16.99 -6.84 14.87
CA GLU A 30 15.82 -7.62 15.29
C GLU A 30 15.86 -9.07 14.79
N ASN A 31 16.48 -9.32 13.63
CA ASN A 31 16.62 -10.64 13.03
C ASN A 31 17.98 -11.30 13.30
N HIS A 32 18.80 -10.74 14.20
CA HIS A 32 20.15 -11.22 14.53
C HIS A 32 21.08 -11.38 13.31
N LEU A 33 20.93 -10.49 12.33
CA LEU A 33 21.78 -10.41 11.15
C LEU A 33 23.02 -9.54 11.46
N GLY A 34 24.19 -9.95 10.97
CA GLY A 34 25.43 -9.19 11.22
C GLY A 34 25.49 -7.89 10.42
N ASN A 35 26.20 -6.87 10.94
CA ASN A 35 26.37 -5.54 10.32
C ASN A 35 26.87 -5.57 8.86
N ARG A 36 27.57 -6.64 8.46
CA ARG A 36 27.99 -6.87 7.06
C ARG A 36 26.82 -6.97 6.08
N MET A 37 25.64 -7.39 6.55
CA MET A 37 24.41 -7.47 5.73
C MET A 37 23.98 -6.07 5.29
N VAL A 38 23.95 -5.11 6.21
CA VAL A 38 23.58 -3.71 5.96
C VAL A 38 24.51 -3.13 4.89
N GLN A 39 25.82 -3.25 5.10
CA GLN A 39 26.81 -2.75 4.14
C GLN A 39 26.62 -3.34 2.74
N ARG A 40 26.46 -4.67 2.63
CA ARG A 40 26.26 -5.35 1.35
C ARG A 40 24.97 -4.93 0.64
N TRP A 41 23.90 -4.70 1.39
CA TRP A 41 22.64 -4.24 0.81
C TRP A 41 22.77 -2.85 0.19
N PHE A 42 23.45 -1.92 0.87
CA PHE A 42 23.74 -0.61 0.29
C PHE A 42 24.67 -0.71 -0.92
N GLU A 43 25.73 -1.52 -0.86
CA GLU A 43 26.64 -1.74 -2.00
C GLU A 43 25.93 -2.30 -3.24
N LEU A 44 24.92 -3.17 -3.06
CA LEU A 44 24.20 -3.80 -4.16
C LEU A 44 23.02 -2.98 -4.69
N PHE A 45 22.30 -2.29 -3.80
CA PHE A 45 20.97 -1.76 -4.10
C PHE A 45 20.83 -0.25 -3.95
N SER A 46 21.76 0.46 -3.31
CA SER A 46 21.67 1.92 -3.22
C SER A 46 22.22 2.60 -4.47
N GLU A 47 21.74 3.81 -4.74
CA GLU A 47 22.41 4.72 -5.66
C GLU A 47 23.54 5.44 -4.90
N GLU A 48 24.68 5.65 -5.56
CA GLU A 48 25.92 6.17 -4.93
C GLU A 48 25.73 7.49 -4.17
N THR A 49 24.66 8.22 -4.45
CA THR A 49 24.41 9.58 -3.97
C THR A 49 23.37 9.70 -2.85
N THR A 50 22.55 8.68 -2.59
CA THR A 50 21.31 8.88 -1.79
C THR A 50 21.29 8.25 -0.41
N ASN A 51 22.28 7.40 -0.04
CA ASN A 51 22.27 6.64 1.24
C ASN A 51 20.90 5.96 1.51
N GLN A 52 20.17 5.63 0.45
CA GLN A 52 18.83 5.07 0.49
C GLN A 52 18.72 4.00 -0.59
N ILE A 53 17.90 2.97 -0.33
CA ILE A 53 17.59 1.94 -1.31
C ILE A 53 16.16 2.17 -1.78
N THR A 54 16.00 2.63 -3.02
CA THR A 54 14.67 2.81 -3.62
C THR A 54 14.15 1.49 -4.16
N LEU A 55 12.83 1.29 -4.12
CA LEU A 55 12.20 0.09 -4.67
C LEU A 55 12.54 -0.10 -6.15
N ASN A 56 12.50 0.98 -6.95
CA ASN A 56 12.81 0.91 -8.37
C ASN A 56 14.23 0.39 -8.63
N LYS A 57 15.23 0.93 -7.92
CA LYS A 57 16.61 0.47 -8.04
C LYS A 57 16.74 -0.98 -7.59
N PHE A 58 16.18 -1.32 -6.44
CA PHE A 58 16.20 -2.68 -5.89
C PHE A 58 15.62 -3.71 -6.86
N LEU A 59 14.43 -3.45 -7.41
CA LEU A 59 13.79 -4.34 -8.38
C LEU A 59 14.57 -4.44 -9.68
N SER A 60 15.19 -3.35 -10.15
CA SER A 60 16.03 -3.35 -11.36
C SER A 60 17.23 -4.29 -11.22
N VAL A 61 17.86 -4.34 -10.04
CA VAL A 61 19.00 -5.21 -9.75
C VAL A 61 18.58 -6.67 -9.68
N LEU A 62 17.39 -6.95 -9.16
CA LEU A 62 16.85 -8.31 -9.08
C LEU A 62 16.19 -8.80 -10.38
N GLY A 63 15.97 -7.92 -11.36
CA GLY A 63 15.25 -8.26 -12.59
C GLY A 63 13.78 -8.62 -12.37
N VAL A 64 13.15 -8.07 -11.32
CA VAL A 64 11.76 -8.36 -10.94
C VAL A 64 10.86 -7.23 -11.44
N ALA A 65 9.75 -7.57 -12.09
CA ALA A 65 8.76 -6.57 -12.53
C ALA A 65 8.03 -5.96 -11.33
N LYS A 66 7.75 -4.65 -11.36
CA LYS A 66 7.06 -3.95 -10.27
C LYS A 66 5.69 -4.58 -9.98
N GLU A 67 4.93 -4.94 -11.02
CA GLU A 67 3.61 -5.57 -10.88
C GLU A 67 3.65 -6.91 -10.14
N GLU A 68 4.73 -7.68 -10.31
CA GLU A 68 4.93 -8.95 -9.60
C GLU A 68 5.27 -8.70 -8.13
N TYR A 69 6.16 -7.75 -7.87
CA TYR A 69 6.50 -7.32 -6.52
C TYR A 69 5.26 -6.84 -5.75
N GLU A 70 4.43 -6.00 -6.35
CA GLU A 70 3.19 -5.48 -5.75
C GLU A 70 2.22 -6.61 -5.36
N LYS A 71 2.09 -7.64 -6.21
CA LYS A 71 1.28 -8.83 -5.89
C LYS A 71 1.81 -9.57 -4.67
N MET A 72 3.12 -9.79 -4.62
CA MET A 72 3.77 -10.43 -3.47
C MET A 72 3.64 -9.60 -2.20
N ARG A 73 3.86 -8.28 -2.30
CA ARG A 73 3.78 -7.34 -1.16
C ARG A 73 2.41 -7.36 -0.51
N ARG A 74 1.32 -7.37 -1.29
CA ARG A 74 -0.05 -7.51 -0.76
C ARG A 74 -0.24 -8.78 0.07
N ASN A 75 0.30 -9.92 -0.39
CA ASN A 75 0.23 -11.17 0.35
C ASN A 75 1.05 -11.09 1.65
N THR A 76 2.22 -10.47 1.62
CA THR A 76 3.05 -10.23 2.80
C THR A 76 2.33 -9.37 3.84
N ILE A 77 1.68 -8.28 3.42
CA ILE A 77 0.87 -7.42 4.29
C ILE A 77 -0.27 -8.20 4.94
N GLN A 78 -0.93 -9.09 4.18
CA GLN A 78 -2.00 -9.92 4.70
C GLN A 78 -1.52 -10.96 5.73
N GLN A 79 -0.37 -11.59 5.47
CA GLN A 79 0.19 -12.63 6.35
C GLN A 79 0.90 -12.06 7.59
N HIS A 80 1.49 -10.87 7.48
CA HIS A 80 2.30 -10.24 8.53
C HIS A 80 1.74 -8.88 8.95
N SER A 81 0.41 -8.78 9.04
CA SER A 81 -0.32 -7.55 9.31
C SER A 81 0.20 -6.73 10.49
N ALA A 82 0.65 -7.40 11.56
CA ALA A 82 1.17 -6.76 12.76
C ALA A 82 2.45 -5.92 12.54
N LEU A 83 3.17 -6.14 11.43
CA LEU A 83 4.35 -5.37 11.07
C LEU A 83 4.01 -4.05 10.37
N PHE A 84 2.81 -3.95 9.81
CA PHE A 84 2.43 -2.83 8.95
C PHE A 84 1.46 -1.89 9.64
N LYS A 85 1.52 -0.63 9.23
CA LYS A 85 0.60 0.43 9.66
C LYS A 85 0.15 1.20 8.43
N LEU A 86 -0.93 1.97 8.57
CA LEU A 86 -1.27 2.96 7.53
C LEU A 86 -0.11 3.93 7.34
N GLY A 87 0.10 4.34 6.08
CA GLY A 87 1.09 5.35 5.75
C GLY A 87 0.83 6.64 6.55
N SER A 88 1.88 7.33 6.95
CA SER A 88 1.76 8.56 7.75
C SER A 88 1.05 9.71 7.02
N ASP A 89 0.90 9.59 5.70
CA ASP A 89 0.16 10.50 4.84
C ASP A 89 -1.35 10.19 4.77
N ILE A 90 -1.80 9.12 5.43
CA ILE A 90 -3.20 8.69 5.47
C ILE A 90 -3.85 9.18 6.77
N GLU A 91 -4.87 10.01 6.62
CA GLU A 91 -5.77 10.40 7.70
C GLU A 91 -7.03 9.52 7.64
N TYR A 92 -7.17 8.60 8.59
CA TYR A 92 -8.37 7.76 8.69
C TYR A 92 -9.58 8.62 9.07
N ILE A 93 -10.70 8.46 8.35
CA ILE A 93 -11.96 9.16 8.63
C ILE A 93 -12.95 8.20 9.30
N SER A 94 -13.28 7.08 8.63
CA SER A 94 -14.24 6.09 9.13
C SER A 94 -14.17 4.79 8.34
N GLY A 95 -14.79 3.73 8.84
CA GLY A 95 -14.93 2.46 8.14
C GLY A 95 -14.60 1.24 9.00
N ASP A 96 -14.93 0.06 8.49
CA ASP A 96 -14.85 -1.23 9.18
C ASP A 96 -13.95 -2.25 8.47
N MET A 97 -13.34 -1.89 7.33
CA MET A 97 -12.38 -2.72 6.61
C MET A 97 -11.18 -3.08 7.51
N MET A 98 -10.67 -4.31 7.40
CA MET A 98 -9.52 -4.74 8.22
C MET A 98 -8.23 -4.00 7.84
N LEU A 99 -7.36 -3.73 8.82
CA LEU A 99 -6.12 -2.97 8.62
C LEU A 99 -5.27 -3.42 7.41
N PRO A 100 -5.03 -4.72 7.15
CA PRO A 100 -4.25 -5.15 5.98
C PRO A 100 -4.89 -4.75 4.65
N GLN A 101 -6.22 -4.77 4.59
CA GLN A 101 -6.96 -4.33 3.40
C GLN A 101 -6.92 -2.82 3.28
N GLN A 102 -7.09 -2.08 4.39
CA GLN A 102 -6.96 -0.61 4.39
C GLN A 102 -5.59 -0.17 3.87
N ILE A 103 -4.50 -0.85 4.31
CA ILE A 103 -3.14 -0.60 3.83
C ILE A 103 -3.08 -0.81 2.32
N ASN A 104 -3.49 -1.99 1.82
CA ASN A 104 -3.49 -2.29 0.39
C ASN A 104 -4.30 -1.28 -0.44
N VAL A 105 -5.48 -0.86 0.04
CA VAL A 105 -6.35 0.11 -0.64
C VAL A 105 -5.73 1.50 -0.66
N SER A 106 -5.19 1.98 0.47
CA SER A 106 -4.52 3.29 0.53
C SER A 106 -3.25 3.33 -0.34
N ASN A 107 -2.53 2.22 -0.44
CA ASN A 107 -1.36 2.10 -1.30
C ASN A 107 -1.71 2.15 -2.79
N GLU A 108 -2.76 1.44 -3.22
CA GLU A 108 -3.24 1.54 -4.59
C GLU A 108 -3.73 2.96 -4.89
N ALA A 109 -4.44 3.60 -3.94
CA ALA A 109 -4.87 4.99 -4.10
C ALA A 109 -3.67 5.96 -4.25
N ARG A 110 -2.58 5.76 -3.49
CA ARG A 110 -1.34 6.53 -3.60
C ARG A 110 -0.68 6.37 -4.97
N LYS A 111 -0.59 5.13 -5.46
CA LYS A 111 -0.09 4.84 -6.81
C LYS A 111 -0.91 5.55 -7.88
N LEU A 112 -2.24 5.43 -7.82
CA LEU A 112 -3.14 6.07 -8.80
C LEU A 112 -3.07 7.60 -8.72
N TYR A 113 -2.89 8.17 -7.53
CA TYR A 113 -2.66 9.61 -7.37
C TYR A 113 -1.38 10.07 -8.06
N GLN A 114 -0.30 9.29 -7.98
CA GLN A 114 0.96 9.59 -8.66
C GLN A 114 0.87 9.41 -10.19
N GLU A 115 0.10 8.42 -10.66
CA GLU A 115 -0.03 8.10 -12.09
C GLU A 115 -0.93 9.09 -12.85
N TYR A 116 -2.07 9.49 -12.26
CA TYR A 116 -3.09 10.28 -12.95
C TYR A 116 -3.11 11.77 -12.56
N GLU A 117 -2.29 12.16 -11.58
CA GLU A 117 -2.31 13.47 -10.92
C GLU A 117 -3.68 13.80 -10.28
N CYS A 118 -3.75 14.83 -9.42
CA CYS A 118 -4.96 15.10 -8.62
C CYS A 118 -6.17 15.59 -9.43
N ASP A 119 -5.97 16.06 -10.66
CA ASP A 119 -7.03 16.62 -11.50
C ASP A 119 -7.93 15.54 -12.12
N ASN A 120 -7.41 14.31 -12.30
CA ASN A 120 -8.14 13.23 -12.94
C ASN A 120 -8.82 12.29 -11.93
N LYS A 121 -9.61 12.89 -11.02
CA LYS A 121 -10.35 12.19 -9.95
C LYS A 121 -11.22 11.03 -10.46
N ILE A 122 -11.82 11.19 -11.64
CA ILE A 122 -12.68 10.15 -12.25
C ILE A 122 -11.86 8.91 -12.60
N SER A 123 -10.64 9.08 -13.15
CA SER A 123 -9.78 7.94 -13.49
C SER A 123 -9.27 7.25 -12.24
N ILE A 124 -8.87 8.01 -11.21
CA ILE A 124 -8.50 7.46 -9.90
C ILE A 124 -9.66 6.64 -9.31
N ALA A 125 -10.86 7.21 -9.25
CA ALA A 125 -12.04 6.52 -8.70
C ALA A 125 -12.36 5.24 -9.48
N THR A 126 -12.33 5.31 -10.82
CA THR A 126 -12.61 4.17 -11.70
C THR A 126 -11.58 3.05 -11.51
N LYS A 127 -10.29 3.39 -11.50
CA LYS A 127 -9.22 2.40 -11.36
C LYS A 127 -9.14 1.79 -9.97
N LEU A 128 -9.41 2.59 -8.93
CA LEU A 128 -9.48 2.08 -7.56
C LEU A 128 -10.68 1.14 -7.39
N LYS A 129 -11.84 1.47 -7.99
CA LYS A 129 -13.00 0.57 -8.04
C LYS A 129 -12.66 -0.74 -8.75
N GLU A 130 -12.04 -0.68 -9.93
CA GLU A 130 -11.61 -1.88 -10.66
C GLU A 130 -10.65 -2.75 -9.83
N PHE A 131 -9.74 -2.13 -9.08
CA PHE A 131 -8.85 -2.84 -8.16
C PHE A 131 -9.63 -3.57 -7.06
N LEU A 132 -10.53 -2.86 -6.37
CA LEU A 132 -11.35 -3.41 -5.29
C LEU A 132 -12.24 -4.57 -5.77
N ASP A 133 -12.91 -4.40 -6.92
CA ASP A 133 -13.76 -5.42 -7.53
C ASP A 133 -12.98 -6.70 -7.86
N ARG A 134 -11.72 -6.56 -8.31
CA ARG A 134 -10.84 -7.71 -8.61
C ARG A 134 -10.28 -8.35 -7.34
N ALA A 135 -9.94 -7.56 -6.33
CA ALA A 135 -9.25 -8.05 -5.13
C ALA A 135 -10.22 -8.63 -4.08
N PHE A 136 -11.42 -8.06 -3.97
CA PHE A 136 -12.35 -8.32 -2.86
C PHE A 136 -13.77 -8.68 -3.33
N GLY A 137 -13.97 -8.89 -4.64
CA GLY A 137 -15.27 -9.21 -5.24
C GLY A 137 -16.15 -7.98 -5.45
N ARG A 138 -17.08 -8.07 -6.40
CA ARG A 138 -18.00 -6.98 -6.77
C ARG A 138 -19.14 -6.86 -5.75
N SER A 139 -19.84 -5.72 -5.61
CA SER A 139 -19.71 -4.45 -6.36
C SER A 139 -19.30 -3.29 -5.45
N TRP A 140 -18.11 -2.74 -5.69
CA TRP A 140 -17.58 -1.61 -4.93
C TRP A 140 -18.01 -0.25 -5.48
N HIS A 141 -18.10 0.72 -4.59
CA HIS A 141 -18.30 2.13 -4.88
C HIS A 141 -17.08 2.91 -4.40
N VAL A 142 -16.60 3.83 -5.23
CA VAL A 142 -15.48 4.72 -4.92
C VAL A 142 -15.86 6.14 -5.32
N THR A 143 -15.78 7.06 -4.36
CA THR A 143 -15.93 8.50 -4.60
C THR A 143 -14.63 9.19 -4.20
N VAL A 144 -14.09 10.03 -5.08
CA VAL A 144 -12.89 10.84 -4.81
C VAL A 144 -13.29 12.31 -4.87
N VAL A 145 -13.11 13.01 -3.76
CA VAL A 145 -13.59 14.38 -3.57
C VAL A 145 -12.42 15.29 -3.18
N ASP A 146 -12.37 16.46 -3.79
CA ASP A 146 -11.53 17.57 -3.32
C ASP A 146 -12.44 18.52 -2.52
N GLY A 147 -12.38 18.44 -1.19
CA GLY A 147 -13.23 19.23 -0.29
C GLY A 147 -14.06 18.40 0.69
N SER A 148 -15.15 19.01 1.17
CA SER A 148 -16.06 18.42 2.16
C SER A 148 -17.14 17.58 1.50
N PHE A 149 -17.62 16.56 2.21
CA PHE A 149 -18.66 15.65 1.73
C PHE A 149 -19.60 15.26 2.88
N ALA A 150 -20.78 14.78 2.52
CA ALA A 150 -21.72 14.12 3.43
C ALA A 150 -22.35 12.94 2.69
N SER A 151 -22.58 11.83 3.39
CA SER A 151 -23.15 10.64 2.79
C SER A 151 -23.95 9.84 3.82
N SER A 152 -24.97 9.13 3.34
CA SER A 152 -25.75 8.16 4.09
C SER A 152 -25.99 6.96 3.17
N TYR A 153 -25.59 5.77 3.60
CA TYR A 153 -25.71 4.53 2.84
C TYR A 153 -25.70 3.33 3.80
N THR A 154 -26.02 2.16 3.25
CA THR A 154 -25.81 0.86 3.90
C THR A 154 -24.75 0.11 3.11
N GLN A 155 -23.90 -0.62 3.81
CA GLN A 155 -22.74 -1.31 3.25
C GLN A 155 -22.65 -2.74 3.77
N GLU A 156 -21.92 -3.59 3.06
CA GLU A 156 -21.56 -4.92 3.54
C GLU A 156 -20.55 -4.80 4.70
N VAL A 157 -20.62 -5.71 5.68
CA VAL A 157 -19.77 -5.67 6.88
C VAL A 157 -18.29 -5.88 6.50
N ASN A 158 -17.39 -5.11 7.12
CA ASN A 158 -15.94 -5.12 6.88
C ASN A 158 -15.53 -4.67 5.48
N THR A 159 -16.36 -3.91 4.78
CA THR A 159 -16.13 -3.51 3.38
C THR A 159 -16.09 -2.01 3.17
N SER A 160 -15.79 -1.23 4.21
CA SER A 160 -15.72 0.23 4.10
C SER A 160 -14.45 0.84 4.60
N PHE A 161 -13.99 1.86 3.89
CA PHE A 161 -12.80 2.60 4.25
C PHE A 161 -12.86 4.01 3.68
N HIS A 162 -12.97 4.99 4.57
CA HIS A 162 -12.95 6.41 4.26
C HIS A 162 -11.70 7.02 4.85
N PHE A 163 -10.92 7.68 3.99
CA PHE A 163 -9.67 8.30 4.40
C PHE A 163 -9.38 9.53 3.56
N LYS A 164 -8.49 10.36 4.07
CA LYS A 164 -7.93 11.49 3.35
C LYS A 164 -6.45 11.26 3.12
N MET A 165 -6.00 11.62 1.91
CA MET A 165 -4.61 11.60 1.51
C MET A 165 -4.34 12.85 0.69
N LYS A 166 -3.36 13.65 1.11
CA LYS A 166 -3.11 15.00 0.56
C LYS A 166 -4.37 15.87 0.62
N ASN A 167 -4.86 16.37 -0.52
CA ASN A 167 -6.06 17.20 -0.64
C ASN A 167 -7.32 16.41 -1.01
N LEU A 168 -7.25 15.08 -1.16
CA LEU A 168 -8.38 14.26 -1.61
C LEU A 168 -8.93 13.39 -0.50
N CYS A 169 -10.25 13.35 -0.41
CA CYS A 169 -11.03 12.42 0.40
C CYS A 169 -11.48 11.25 -0.48
N TYR A 170 -11.26 10.04 0.00
CA TYR A 170 -11.64 8.79 -0.65
C TYR A 170 -12.75 8.16 0.17
N LEU A 171 -13.92 7.98 -0.43
CA LEU A 171 -15.01 7.23 0.17
C LEU A 171 -15.18 5.91 -0.55
N ILE A 172 -15.04 4.82 0.19
CA ILE A 172 -15.02 3.47 -0.37
C ILE A 172 -15.95 2.58 0.45
N TRP A 173 -16.89 1.92 -0.23
CA TRP A 173 -17.77 0.92 0.38
C TRP A 173 -18.21 -0.12 -0.64
N LYS A 174 -18.55 -1.32 -0.17
CA LYS A 174 -19.21 -2.35 -1.00
C LYS A 174 -20.70 -2.39 -0.68
N THR A 175 -21.53 -2.49 -1.73
CA THR A 175 -22.98 -2.66 -1.56
C THR A 175 -23.28 -4.13 -1.24
N PRO A 176 -24.16 -4.43 -0.27
CA PRO A 176 -24.56 -5.81 0.02
C PRO A 176 -25.09 -6.52 -1.22
N GLU A 177 -24.71 -7.77 -1.41
CA GLU A 177 -25.36 -8.60 -2.42
C GLU A 177 -26.83 -8.84 -2.04
N TYR A 178 -27.73 -8.59 -2.99
CA TYR A 178 -29.13 -8.89 -2.80
C TYR A 178 -29.32 -10.41 -2.86
N ILE A 179 -29.54 -11.03 -1.70
CA ILE A 179 -29.92 -12.43 -1.58
C ILE A 179 -31.45 -12.50 -1.72
N ASN A 180 -31.94 -13.11 -2.80
CA ASN A 180 -33.35 -13.52 -2.87
C ASN A 180 -33.52 -14.71 -1.90
N GLU A 181 -34.19 -14.49 -0.78
CA GLU A 181 -34.76 -15.55 0.06
C GLU A 181 -36.05 -16.11 -0.56
#